data_AF-A0A3S1BI48-F1
#
_entry.id   AF-A0A3S1BI48-F1
#
_cell.length_a   1.000
_cell.length_b   1.000
_cell.length_c   1.000
_cell.angle_alpha   90.00
_cell.angle_beta   90.00
_cell.angle_gamma   90.00
#
_symmetry.space_group_name_H-M   'P 1'
#
loop_
_entity.id
_entity.type
_entity.pdbx_description
1 polymer ?
#
loop_
_entity_poly.entity_id
_entity_poly.type
_entity_poly.pdbx_seq_one_letter_code
_entity_poly.pdbx_strand_id
1 'polypeptide(L)'
;MASALSMLRYSLRLGPVFTPCTRSRSTSTSSLRSQLSLGSKQSEALDYTSEASAEEKSAVEYPSVKPKYPPGKWGKMDHKYAWRWNDSQESIRNIPDVQGRINALVEKEMSAIQLEPINDHPAALEFRKYATKTEVLPWDEVPVLQNGLSDTDFSLVVTQLGKDITDFLLMEHELLQRHHSKTDQTHLCNSIVRLISNSLITRLGNRLPHLKTCQYDEHILVRSLWDRHGIERKRRKFTSDSDILLFDTVQDQRIISEGYFQAMLRTHQPLPFYVPRDDGISVSSPAPQLKFRPSVYGHEKVQKKKIDSILAGHQLGDPCEFGLVGVLSTCDTHSVEERIGAQTARECRQALGLTMTFSWLAAQAVNQG
;
A
#
# COMPACT_ATOMS: atom_id res chain seq x y z
N MET A 1 -10.85 -8.33 -28.77
CA MET A 1 -10.68 -7.55 -27.52
C MET A 1 -10.11 -6.14 -27.75
N ALA A 2 -9.06 -5.92 -28.55
CA ALA A 2 -8.48 -4.58 -28.79
C ALA A 2 -9.42 -3.56 -29.49
N SER A 3 -10.42 -4.01 -30.25
CA SER A 3 -11.32 -3.14 -31.02
C SER A 3 -12.46 -2.50 -30.21
N ALA A 4 -12.83 -3.05 -29.05
CA ALA A 4 -13.92 -2.51 -28.23
C ALA A 4 -13.44 -1.36 -27.31
N LEU A 5 -12.17 -1.37 -26.93
CA LEU A 5 -11.55 -0.33 -26.11
C LEU A 5 -11.05 0.88 -26.93
N SER A 6 -10.84 0.73 -28.24
CA SER A 6 -10.47 1.87 -29.11
C SER A 6 -11.65 2.82 -29.38
N MET A 7 -12.89 2.31 -29.37
CA MET A 7 -14.09 3.14 -29.56
C MET A 7 -14.36 4.10 -28.39
N LEU A 8 -13.95 3.75 -27.15
CA LEU A 8 -14.11 4.63 -25.99
C LEU A 8 -13.11 5.80 -25.95
N ARG A 9 -12.02 5.75 -26.74
CA ARG A 9 -10.99 6.81 -26.75
C ARG A 9 -11.35 8.03 -27.61
N TYR A 10 -12.36 7.92 -28.49
CA TYR A 10 -12.66 8.99 -29.46
C TYR A 10 -13.75 9.98 -29.01
N SER A 11 -14.52 9.69 -27.95
CA SER A 11 -15.74 10.47 -27.63
C SER A 11 -15.59 11.53 -26.53
N LEU A 12 -14.38 11.75 -25.99
CA LEU A 12 -14.13 12.68 -24.88
C LEU A 12 -13.02 13.67 -25.21
N ARG A 13 -13.30 14.63 -26.11
CA ARG A 13 -12.56 15.89 -26.23
C ARG A 13 -13.53 17.05 -26.07
N LEU A 14 -13.77 17.46 -24.83
CA LEU A 14 -14.35 18.77 -24.52
C LEU A 14 -13.29 19.57 -23.75
N GLY A 15 -12.99 20.76 -24.28
CA GLY A 15 -11.88 21.61 -23.83
C GLY A 15 -12.13 22.28 -22.47
N PRO A 16 -11.07 22.78 -21.81
CA PRO A 16 -11.18 23.32 -20.47
C PRO A 16 -11.50 24.82 -20.44
N VAL A 17 -12.42 25.22 -19.57
CA VAL A 17 -12.65 26.61 -19.13
C VAL A 17 -12.21 26.70 -17.67
N PHE A 18 -11.18 27.50 -17.39
CA PHE A 18 -10.56 27.62 -16.05
C PHE A 18 -10.86 28.95 -15.36
N THR A 19 -11.11 28.88 -14.05
CA THR A 19 -10.84 29.96 -13.09
C THR A 19 -10.27 29.37 -11.79
N PRO A 20 -9.19 29.94 -11.21
CA PRO A 20 -8.55 29.40 -10.02
C PRO A 20 -9.12 30.03 -8.73
N CYS A 21 -9.13 29.26 -7.64
CA CYS A 21 -9.41 29.79 -6.30
C CYS A 21 -8.51 29.13 -5.25
N THR A 22 -7.77 29.94 -4.51
CA THR A 22 -6.82 29.58 -3.46
C THR A 22 -7.51 29.44 -2.10
N ARG A 23 -7.13 28.44 -1.30
CA ARG A 23 -7.48 28.40 0.13
C ARG A 23 -6.33 27.89 0.99
N SER A 24 -6.05 28.64 2.05
CA SER A 24 -5.10 28.36 3.12
C SER A 24 -5.77 27.58 4.25
N ARG A 25 -4.99 26.77 4.98
CA ARG A 25 -5.38 26.16 6.25
C ARG A 25 -4.29 26.39 7.29
N SER A 26 -4.69 26.87 8.45
CA SER A 26 -3.92 26.83 9.70
C SER A 26 -4.78 26.14 10.75
N THR A 27 -4.18 25.26 11.54
CA THR A 27 -4.62 24.95 12.90
C THR A 27 -3.45 24.35 13.67
N SER A 28 -3.13 25.00 14.78
CA SER A 28 -2.25 24.57 15.86
C SER A 28 -3.09 23.94 16.97
N THR A 29 -2.58 22.89 17.61
CA THR A 29 -2.93 22.56 18.99
C THR A 29 -1.75 21.87 19.69
N SER A 30 -1.42 22.40 20.86
CA SER A 30 -0.44 21.90 21.81
C SER A 30 -1.15 21.04 22.86
N SER A 31 -0.46 20.02 23.40
CA SER A 31 -0.87 19.40 24.66
C SER A 31 0.34 18.79 25.37
N LEU A 32 0.50 19.21 26.63
CA LEU A 32 1.47 18.79 27.63
C LEU A 32 0.92 17.61 28.44
N ARG A 33 1.78 16.65 28.81
CA ARG A 33 1.70 15.79 30.02
C ARG A 33 3.01 15.01 30.15
N SER A 34 3.87 15.37 31.11
CA SER A 34 3.92 14.94 32.52
C SER A 34 4.56 13.57 32.72
N GLN A 35 5.80 13.61 33.19
CA GLN A 35 6.65 12.52 33.65
C GLN A 35 6.12 11.91 34.95
N LEU A 36 6.39 10.62 35.16
CA LEU A 36 6.64 9.99 36.47
C LEU A 36 7.12 8.54 36.23
N SER A 37 8.33 8.20 36.68
CA SER A 37 8.62 6.83 37.12
C SER A 37 9.82 6.81 38.07
N LEU A 38 9.55 6.35 39.29
CA LEU A 38 10.49 6.11 40.38
C LEU A 38 11.44 4.95 40.09
N GLY A 39 12.60 5.02 40.74
CA GLY A 39 13.67 4.03 40.66
C GLY A 39 13.42 2.73 41.43
N SER A 40 14.30 1.77 41.17
CA SER A 40 14.51 0.60 42.01
C SER A 40 16.01 0.31 42.12
N LYS A 41 16.38 -0.06 43.34
CA LYS A 41 17.75 -0.27 43.85
C LYS A 41 18.26 -1.63 43.38
N GLN A 42 19.52 -1.70 42.93
CA GLN A 42 20.24 -2.95 42.75
C GLN A 42 21.06 -3.25 44.01
N SER A 43 20.91 -4.48 44.50
CA SER A 43 21.69 -5.08 45.58
C SER A 43 22.88 -5.83 44.98
N GLU A 44 24.10 -5.42 45.35
CA GLU A 44 25.34 -6.14 45.06
C GLU A 44 25.48 -7.33 46.02
N ALA A 45 25.69 -8.52 45.47
CA ALA A 45 26.10 -9.70 46.21
C ALA A 45 27.52 -10.07 45.78
N LEU A 46 28.41 -10.14 46.78
CA LEU A 46 29.78 -10.64 46.68
C LEU A 46 29.77 -12.09 46.20
N ASP A 47 30.66 -12.42 45.26
CA ASP A 47 30.98 -13.80 44.94
C ASP A 47 32.47 -14.09 45.13
N TYR A 48 32.71 -15.24 45.73
CA TYR A 48 33.91 -15.64 46.44
C TYR A 48 34.95 -16.23 45.47
N THR A 49 36.20 -15.79 45.62
CA THR A 49 37.37 -16.30 44.90
C THR A 49 37.69 -17.74 45.27
N SER A 50 37.92 -18.58 44.26
CA SER A 50 38.48 -19.93 44.40
C SER A 50 39.58 -20.09 43.33
N GLU A 51 40.82 -19.84 43.75
CA GLU A 51 42.04 -20.11 42.99
C GLU A 51 42.25 -21.63 42.88
N ALA A 52 42.13 -22.16 41.66
CA ALA A 52 42.51 -23.52 41.33
C ALA A 52 43.54 -23.50 40.18
N SER A 53 44.79 -23.73 40.57
CA SER A 53 45.93 -24.29 39.84
C SER A 53 45.85 -24.40 38.32
N ALA A 54 46.72 -23.62 37.68
CA ALA A 54 47.04 -23.67 36.26
C ALA A 54 47.80 -24.97 35.90
N GLU A 55 47.16 -25.81 35.09
CA GLU A 55 47.84 -26.74 34.18
C GLU A 55 47.75 -26.16 32.77
N GLU A 56 48.90 -25.78 32.18
CA GLU A 56 49.02 -25.37 30.78
C GLU A 56 48.70 -26.56 29.85
N LYS A 57 47.41 -26.79 29.62
CA LYS A 57 46.95 -27.51 28.44
C LYS A 57 46.99 -26.52 27.29
N SER A 58 47.89 -26.74 26.33
CA SER A 58 47.92 -26.01 25.06
C SER A 58 46.52 -26.05 24.46
N ALA A 59 45.78 -24.94 24.59
CA ALA A 59 44.42 -24.83 24.14
C ALA A 59 44.42 -25.08 22.64
N VAL A 60 43.82 -26.20 22.23
CA VAL A 60 43.45 -26.39 20.83
C VAL A 60 42.51 -25.25 20.52
N GLU A 61 43.03 -24.23 19.84
CA GLU A 61 42.30 -23.03 19.47
C GLU A 61 41.31 -23.43 18.39
N TYR A 62 40.14 -23.94 18.83
CA TYR A 62 39.04 -24.21 17.95
C TYR A 62 38.74 -22.91 17.19
N PRO A 63 38.62 -22.95 15.85
CA PRO A 63 38.28 -21.76 15.09
C PRO A 63 37.02 -21.16 15.69
N SER A 64 37.05 -19.86 15.98
CA SER A 64 35.96 -19.15 16.64
C SER A 64 34.63 -19.57 16.03
N VAL A 65 33.77 -20.23 16.83
CA VAL A 65 32.46 -20.73 16.37
C VAL A 65 31.74 -19.55 15.74
N LYS A 66 31.56 -19.58 14.42
CA LYS A 66 30.86 -18.49 13.72
C LYS A 66 29.48 -18.37 14.35
N PRO A 67 29.08 -17.18 14.82
CA PRO A 67 27.81 -17.01 15.50
C PRO A 67 26.68 -17.42 14.54
N LYS A 68 25.89 -18.41 14.96
CA LYS A 68 24.81 -18.97 14.15
C LYS A 68 23.76 -17.89 13.94
N TYR A 69 23.52 -17.48 12.69
CA TYR A 69 22.40 -16.60 12.34
C TYR A 69 21.06 -17.33 12.52
N PRO A 70 19.94 -16.60 12.71
CA PRO A 70 18.62 -17.22 12.63
C PRO A 70 18.40 -17.84 11.25
N PRO A 71 17.46 -18.80 11.09
CA PRO A 71 17.19 -19.40 9.79
C PRO A 71 16.78 -18.33 8.76
N GLY A 72 17.48 -18.24 7.62
CA GLY A 72 17.18 -17.26 6.57
C GLY A 72 18.41 -16.72 5.84
N LYS A 73 18.19 -15.80 4.88
CA LYS A 73 19.24 -15.06 4.17
C LYS A 73 19.34 -13.65 4.74
N TRP A 74 20.35 -13.40 5.57
CA TRP A 74 20.52 -12.13 6.30
C TRP A 74 21.54 -11.17 5.65
N GLY A 75 22.23 -11.60 4.59
CA GLY A 75 23.14 -10.75 3.82
C GLY A 75 24.24 -10.11 4.67
N LYS A 76 24.33 -8.78 4.64
CA LYS A 76 25.29 -7.98 5.45
C LYS A 76 24.67 -7.45 6.75
N MET A 77 23.55 -8.02 7.20
CA MET A 77 22.89 -7.60 8.43
C MET A 77 23.71 -8.00 9.66
N ASP A 78 23.76 -7.10 10.65
CA ASP A 78 24.39 -7.38 11.92
C ASP A 78 23.73 -8.59 12.61
N HIS A 79 24.53 -9.47 13.20
CA HIS A 79 24.07 -10.72 13.80
C HIS A 79 23.09 -10.49 14.96
N LYS A 80 23.39 -9.52 15.85
CA LYS A 80 22.50 -9.20 16.99
C LYS A 80 21.19 -8.60 16.48
N TYR A 81 21.26 -7.76 15.46
CA TYR A 81 20.07 -7.18 14.83
C TYR A 81 19.19 -8.25 14.16
N ALA A 82 19.79 -9.23 13.47
CA ALA A 82 19.07 -10.34 12.85
C ALA A 82 18.29 -11.17 13.89
N TRP A 83 18.91 -11.51 15.03
CA TRP A 83 18.22 -12.21 16.12
C TRP A 83 17.11 -11.37 16.76
N ARG A 84 17.35 -10.09 17.04
CA ARG A 84 16.29 -9.19 17.54
C ARG A 84 15.09 -9.13 16.60
N TRP A 85 15.33 -9.13 15.29
CA TRP A 85 14.25 -9.15 14.31
C TRP A 85 13.52 -10.49 14.30
N ASN A 86 14.25 -11.61 14.33
CA ASN A 86 13.67 -12.95 14.45
C ASN A 86 12.78 -13.07 15.70
N ASP A 87 13.28 -12.69 16.87
CA ASP A 87 12.54 -12.74 18.13
C ASP A 87 11.30 -11.84 18.09
N SER A 88 11.41 -10.65 17.48
CA SER A 88 10.26 -9.78 17.27
C SER A 88 9.22 -10.42 16.35
N GLN A 89 9.63 -11.08 15.26
CA GLN A 89 8.71 -11.77 14.36
C GLN A 89 8.04 -12.95 15.05
N GLU A 90 8.78 -13.76 15.80
CA GLU A 90 8.24 -14.86 16.59
C GLU A 90 7.26 -14.37 17.64
N SER A 91 7.56 -13.26 18.34
CA SER A 91 6.66 -12.69 19.33
C SER A 91 5.31 -12.28 18.74
N ILE A 92 5.29 -11.72 17.51
CA ILE A 92 4.06 -11.35 16.81
C ILE A 92 3.34 -12.61 16.31
N ARG A 93 4.05 -13.57 15.73
CA ARG A 93 3.48 -14.83 15.24
C ARG A 93 2.82 -15.64 16.35
N ASN A 94 3.36 -15.59 17.57
CA ASN A 94 2.83 -16.26 18.74
C ASN A 94 1.53 -15.65 19.26
N ILE A 95 1.13 -14.46 18.79
CA ILE A 95 -0.18 -13.90 19.09
C ILE A 95 -1.22 -14.72 18.29
N PRO A 96 -2.19 -15.38 18.95
CA PRO A 96 -3.12 -16.29 18.27
C PRO A 96 -4.17 -15.54 17.43
N ASP A 97 -4.53 -14.33 17.86
CA ASP A 97 -5.57 -13.51 17.26
C ASP A 97 -5.01 -12.51 16.24
N VAL A 98 -5.70 -12.36 15.11
CA VAL A 98 -5.31 -11.45 14.02
C VAL A 98 -5.35 -10.00 14.48
N GLN A 99 -6.39 -9.59 15.23
CA GLN A 99 -6.50 -8.22 15.73
C GLN A 99 -5.35 -7.91 16.70
N GLY A 100 -4.97 -8.86 17.57
CA GLY A 100 -3.80 -8.78 18.41
C GLY A 100 -2.50 -8.57 17.62
N ARG A 101 -2.31 -9.30 16.51
CA ARG A 101 -1.14 -9.12 15.61
C ARG A 101 -1.13 -7.74 14.97
N ILE A 102 -2.27 -7.27 14.46
CA ILE A 102 -2.40 -5.94 13.87
C ILE A 102 -2.06 -4.86 14.91
N ASN A 103 -2.60 -4.98 16.12
CA ASN A 103 -2.33 -4.05 17.21
C ASN A 103 -0.83 -3.98 17.54
N ALA A 104 -0.15 -5.13 17.62
CA ALA A 104 1.29 -5.19 17.85
C ALA A 104 2.11 -4.53 16.71
N LEU A 105 1.65 -4.64 15.45
CA LEU A 105 2.32 -4.02 14.30
C LEU A 105 2.21 -2.49 14.30
N VAL A 106 1.09 -1.94 14.79
CA VAL A 106 0.79 -0.49 14.78
C VAL A 106 1.13 0.23 16.10
N GLU A 107 1.41 -0.51 17.17
CA GLU A 107 1.62 0.04 18.51
C GLU A 107 2.73 1.10 18.57
N LYS A 108 3.85 0.80 17.91
CA LYS A 108 5.07 1.61 17.99
C LYS A 108 5.05 2.73 16.96
N GLU A 109 5.19 3.96 17.44
CA GLU A 109 5.49 5.10 16.58
C GLU A 109 6.84 4.88 15.90
N MET A 110 6.84 4.86 14.58
CA MET A 110 8.03 4.59 13.80
C MET A 110 8.26 5.67 12.75
N SER A 111 9.54 5.90 12.46
CA SER A 111 9.96 6.76 11.36
C SER A 111 9.57 6.09 10.05
N ALA A 112 8.57 6.65 9.36
CA ALA A 112 8.00 6.08 8.16
C ALA A 112 8.03 7.08 6.99
N ILE A 113 8.11 6.55 5.77
CA ILE A 113 7.84 7.30 4.55
C ILE A 113 6.35 7.19 4.29
N GLN A 114 5.66 8.34 4.29
CA GLN A 114 4.28 8.40 3.85
C GLN A 114 4.22 8.53 2.33
N LEU A 115 3.54 7.58 1.72
CA LEU A 115 3.24 7.53 0.30
C LEU A 115 1.95 8.30 0.05
N GLU A 116 2.07 9.58 -0.27
CA GLU A 116 0.93 10.40 -0.70
C GLU A 116 0.25 9.77 -1.93
N PRO A 117 -1.09 9.75 -2.04
CA PRO A 117 -1.79 9.18 -3.19
C PRO A 117 -1.39 9.86 -4.51
N ILE A 118 -1.26 11.19 -4.49
CA ILE A 118 -0.86 11.99 -5.65
C ILE A 118 0.54 12.54 -5.37
N ASN A 119 1.47 12.21 -6.26
CA ASN A 119 2.83 12.72 -6.27
C ASN A 119 3.12 13.20 -7.69
N ASP A 120 3.44 14.48 -7.84
CA ASP A 120 3.64 15.17 -9.11
C ASP A 120 5.06 15.03 -9.68
N HIS A 121 5.94 14.28 -8.99
CA HIS A 121 7.29 14.02 -9.45
C HIS A 121 7.29 13.16 -10.74
N PRO A 122 8.06 13.53 -11.80
CA PRO A 122 8.09 12.77 -13.05
C PRO A 122 8.45 11.29 -12.88
N ALA A 123 9.41 10.97 -12.02
CA ALA A 123 9.78 9.58 -11.71
C ALA A 123 8.96 8.93 -10.58
N ALA A 124 7.75 9.41 -10.29
CA ALA A 124 6.92 8.87 -9.21
C ALA A 124 6.61 7.38 -9.43
N LEU A 125 6.28 6.98 -10.66
CA LEU A 125 5.98 5.59 -10.99
C LEU A 125 7.18 4.65 -10.74
N GLU A 126 8.39 5.05 -11.14
CA GLU A 126 9.61 4.27 -10.88
C GLU A 126 9.81 4.06 -9.38
N PHE A 127 9.62 5.13 -8.58
CA PHE A 127 9.72 5.04 -7.14
C PHE A 127 8.65 4.13 -6.53
N ARG A 128 7.40 4.17 -7.01
CA ARG A 128 6.33 3.28 -6.52
C ARG A 128 6.62 1.83 -6.83
N LYS A 129 7.08 1.50 -8.05
CA LYS A 129 7.55 0.15 -8.43
C LYS A 129 8.61 -0.35 -7.46
N TYR A 130 9.58 0.50 -7.12
CA TYR A 130 10.59 0.18 -6.11
C TYR A 130 10.00 -0.03 -4.71
N ALA A 131 9.17 0.89 -4.24
CA ALA A 131 8.59 0.87 -2.90
C ALA A 131 7.72 -0.36 -2.64
N THR A 132 6.97 -0.80 -3.65
CA THR A 132 6.07 -1.97 -3.57
C THR A 132 6.73 -3.26 -4.06
N LYS A 133 7.94 -3.17 -4.65
CA LYS A 133 8.64 -4.29 -5.32
C LYS A 133 7.74 -4.94 -6.39
N THR A 134 7.14 -4.10 -7.23
CA THR A 134 6.16 -4.53 -8.22
C THR A 134 6.61 -4.13 -9.62
N GLU A 135 6.40 -5.02 -10.57
CA GLU A 135 6.50 -4.72 -11.99
C GLU A 135 5.13 -4.36 -12.56
N VAL A 136 5.11 -3.45 -13.52
CA VAL A 136 3.88 -3.06 -14.23
C VAL A 136 4.01 -3.55 -15.65
N LEU A 137 3.20 -4.54 -16.01
CA LEU A 137 3.13 -5.08 -17.35
C LEU A 137 2.21 -4.20 -18.23
N PRO A 138 2.51 -4.09 -19.54
CA PRO A 138 1.56 -3.59 -20.52
C PRO A 138 0.27 -4.40 -20.50
N TRP A 139 -0.85 -3.73 -20.79
CA TRP A 139 -2.17 -4.38 -20.78
C TRP A 139 -2.27 -5.57 -21.74
N ASP A 140 -1.62 -5.48 -22.90
CA ASP A 140 -1.66 -6.52 -23.93
C ASP A 140 -0.88 -7.79 -23.54
N GLU A 141 -0.06 -7.72 -22.48
CA GLU A 141 0.71 -8.83 -21.93
C GLU A 141 0.02 -9.49 -20.72
N VAL A 142 -1.13 -8.96 -20.28
CA VAL A 142 -1.86 -9.50 -19.13
C VAL A 142 -2.51 -10.84 -19.52
N PRO A 143 -2.25 -11.93 -18.78
CA PRO A 143 -2.90 -13.21 -19.03
C PRO A 143 -4.42 -13.09 -18.93
N VAL A 144 -5.10 -13.50 -20.00
CA VAL A 144 -6.56 -13.49 -20.05
C VAL A 144 -7.06 -14.65 -19.20
N LEU A 145 -7.73 -14.35 -18.09
CA LEU A 145 -8.51 -15.36 -17.37
C LEU A 145 -9.61 -15.88 -18.29
N GLN A 146 -9.82 -17.19 -18.28
CA GLN A 146 -10.96 -17.76 -18.98
C GLN A 146 -12.24 -17.19 -18.37
N ASN A 147 -12.96 -16.41 -19.18
CA ASN A 147 -14.23 -15.84 -18.76
C ASN A 147 -15.26 -16.98 -18.71
N GLY A 148 -16.00 -17.10 -17.62
CA GLY A 148 -17.15 -18.02 -17.52
C GLY A 148 -18.36 -17.61 -18.38
N LEU A 149 -18.19 -16.66 -19.31
CA LEU A 149 -19.23 -16.14 -20.20
C LEU A 149 -18.90 -16.52 -21.64
N SER A 150 -19.92 -16.90 -22.41
CA SER A 150 -19.79 -17.07 -23.85
C SER A 150 -19.50 -15.73 -24.53
N ASP A 151 -18.79 -15.74 -25.68
CA ASP A 151 -18.50 -14.52 -26.44
C ASP A 151 -19.77 -13.78 -26.88
N THR A 152 -20.84 -14.53 -27.16
CA THR A 152 -22.16 -13.99 -27.47
C THR A 152 -22.78 -13.26 -26.28
N ASP A 153 -22.70 -13.87 -25.09
CA ASP A 153 -23.22 -13.28 -23.86
C ASP A 153 -22.44 -12.04 -23.45
N PHE A 154 -21.12 -12.09 -23.59
CA PHE A 154 -20.25 -10.96 -23.33
C PHE A 154 -20.59 -9.79 -24.25
N SER A 155 -20.69 -10.04 -25.55
CA SER A 155 -21.02 -9.00 -26.56
C SER A 155 -22.38 -8.37 -26.31
N LEU A 156 -23.39 -9.17 -25.93
CA LEU A 156 -24.72 -8.68 -25.57
C LEU A 156 -24.66 -7.76 -24.34
N VAL A 157 -23.95 -8.18 -23.29
CA VAL A 157 -23.79 -7.41 -22.06
C VAL A 157 -23.08 -6.09 -22.34
N VAL A 158 -21.98 -6.10 -23.09
CA VAL A 158 -21.24 -4.88 -23.47
C VAL A 158 -22.15 -3.91 -24.24
N THR A 159 -22.96 -4.42 -25.16
CA THR A 159 -23.90 -3.59 -25.94
C THR A 159 -24.97 -2.95 -25.04
N GLN A 160 -25.51 -3.71 -24.09
CA GLN A 160 -26.52 -3.21 -23.14
C GLN A 160 -25.93 -2.19 -22.16
N LEU A 161 -24.77 -2.49 -21.58
CA LEU A 161 -24.06 -1.58 -20.70
C LEU A 161 -23.65 -0.30 -21.43
N GLY A 162 -23.25 -0.39 -22.69
CA GLY A 162 -22.94 0.79 -23.51
C GLY A 162 -24.12 1.76 -23.59
N LYS A 163 -25.34 1.24 -23.79
CA LYS A 163 -26.57 2.05 -23.80
C LYS A 163 -26.84 2.66 -22.42
N ASP A 164 -26.80 1.84 -21.37
CA ASP A 164 -27.03 2.29 -20.00
C ASP A 164 -26.03 3.41 -19.62
N ILE A 165 -24.74 3.26 -19.96
CA ILE A 165 -23.70 4.27 -19.72
C ILE A 165 -24.00 5.57 -20.46
N THR A 166 -24.38 5.50 -21.74
CA THR A 166 -24.76 6.71 -22.51
C THR A 166 -25.93 7.43 -21.87
N ASP A 167 -26.97 6.71 -21.45
CA ASP A 167 -28.14 7.28 -20.80
C ASP A 167 -27.77 7.93 -19.45
N PHE A 168 -26.89 7.30 -18.67
CA PHE A 168 -26.40 7.87 -17.41
C PHE A 168 -25.61 9.16 -17.62
N LEU A 169 -24.77 9.22 -18.65
CA LEU A 169 -24.00 10.42 -18.99
C LEU A 169 -24.94 11.55 -19.40
N LEU A 170 -25.91 11.30 -20.29
CA LEU A 170 -26.89 12.30 -20.73
C LEU A 170 -27.74 12.79 -19.56
N MET A 171 -28.20 11.88 -18.71
CA MET A 171 -29.00 12.22 -17.53
C MET A 171 -28.23 13.15 -16.58
N GLU A 172 -26.99 12.80 -16.24
CA GLU A 172 -26.18 13.55 -15.28
C GLU A 172 -25.66 14.88 -15.83
N HIS A 173 -25.41 14.99 -17.14
CA HIS A 173 -24.88 16.21 -17.76
C HIS A 173 -25.96 17.17 -18.26
N GLU A 174 -27.06 16.67 -18.83
CA GLU A 174 -28.02 17.49 -19.57
C GLU A 174 -29.38 17.61 -18.86
N LEU A 175 -29.86 16.52 -18.24
CA LEU A 175 -31.23 16.46 -17.72
C LEU A 175 -31.35 16.88 -16.26
N LEU A 176 -30.34 16.60 -15.44
CA LEU A 176 -30.34 16.98 -14.02
C LEU A 176 -30.02 18.47 -13.84
N GLN A 177 -31.08 19.27 -13.61
CA GLN A 177 -30.93 20.67 -13.23
C GLN A 177 -30.35 20.78 -11.81
N ARG A 178 -29.05 21.11 -11.72
CA ARG A 178 -28.40 21.37 -10.42
C ARG A 178 -28.59 22.84 -10.05
N HIS A 179 -29.29 23.08 -8.93
CA HIS A 179 -29.56 24.44 -8.43
C HIS A 179 -28.29 25.20 -7.96
N HIS A 180 -27.12 24.57 -7.91
CA HIS A 180 -25.87 25.18 -7.44
C HIS A 180 -24.86 25.29 -8.60
N SER A 181 -24.38 26.50 -8.87
CA SER A 181 -23.66 26.92 -10.09
C SER A 181 -22.24 26.38 -10.26
N LYS A 182 -21.75 25.54 -9.34
CA LYS A 182 -20.47 24.84 -9.50
C LYS A 182 -20.73 23.35 -9.38
N THR A 183 -20.86 22.69 -10.53
CA THR A 183 -20.87 21.24 -10.61
C THR A 183 -19.54 20.73 -10.10
N ASP A 184 -19.52 20.22 -8.87
CA ASP A 184 -18.37 19.48 -8.36
C ASP A 184 -18.17 18.25 -9.26
N GLN A 185 -17.11 18.30 -10.06
CA GLN A 185 -16.75 17.21 -10.98
C GLN A 185 -16.55 15.90 -10.22
N THR A 186 -16.07 15.96 -8.98
CA THR A 186 -15.90 14.78 -8.13
C THR A 186 -17.23 14.13 -7.85
N HIS A 187 -18.24 14.91 -7.46
CA HIS A 187 -19.59 14.39 -7.23
C HIS A 187 -20.18 13.80 -8.50
N LEU A 188 -20.00 14.48 -9.65
CA LEU A 188 -20.49 13.98 -10.93
C LEU A 188 -19.84 12.63 -11.28
N CYS A 189 -18.52 12.51 -11.17
CA CYS A 189 -17.81 11.26 -11.40
C CYS A 189 -18.29 10.15 -10.45
N ASN A 190 -18.48 10.44 -9.17
CA ASN A 190 -18.98 9.47 -8.19
C ASN A 190 -20.40 8.99 -8.53
N SER A 191 -21.31 9.90 -8.89
CA SER A 191 -22.65 9.54 -9.35
C SER A 191 -22.62 8.60 -10.55
N ILE A 192 -21.83 8.93 -11.57
CA ILE A 192 -21.70 8.12 -12.78
C ILE A 192 -21.11 6.75 -12.45
N VAL A 193 -20.03 6.68 -11.67
CA VAL A 193 -19.40 5.41 -11.25
C VAL A 193 -20.39 4.52 -10.51
N ARG A 194 -21.20 5.10 -9.62
CA ARG A 194 -22.25 4.37 -8.89
C ARG A 194 -23.30 3.80 -9.84
N LEU A 195 -23.80 4.60 -10.79
CA LEU A 195 -24.80 4.16 -11.77
C LEU A 195 -24.25 3.03 -12.66
N ILE A 196 -23.00 3.15 -13.12
CA ILE A 196 -22.32 2.13 -13.92
C ILE A 196 -22.16 0.84 -13.10
N SER A 197 -21.71 0.95 -11.85
CA SER A 197 -21.53 -0.20 -10.95
C SER A 197 -22.85 -0.92 -10.69
N ASN A 198 -23.93 -0.16 -10.43
CA ASN A 198 -25.27 -0.72 -10.23
C ASN A 198 -25.80 -1.42 -11.48
N SER A 199 -25.59 -0.84 -12.68
CA SER A 199 -25.98 -1.51 -13.93
C SER A 199 -25.18 -2.79 -14.13
N LEU A 200 -23.86 -2.76 -13.92
CA LEU A 200 -23.00 -3.95 -13.99
C LEU A 200 -23.51 -5.07 -13.08
N ILE A 201 -23.73 -4.79 -11.80
CA ILE A 201 -24.23 -5.77 -10.83
C ILE A 201 -25.61 -6.30 -11.24
N THR A 202 -26.53 -5.42 -11.67
CA THR A 202 -27.90 -5.80 -12.06
C THR A 202 -27.92 -6.70 -13.28
N ARG A 203 -27.14 -6.37 -14.32
CA ARG A 203 -27.10 -7.11 -15.59
C ARG A 203 -26.34 -8.43 -15.44
N LEU A 204 -25.23 -8.43 -14.71
CA LEU A 204 -24.35 -9.60 -14.58
C LEU A 204 -24.71 -10.50 -13.41
N GLY A 205 -25.41 -10.02 -12.38
CA GLY A 205 -25.69 -10.79 -11.16
C GLY A 205 -26.40 -12.11 -11.41
N ASN A 206 -27.30 -12.16 -12.40
CA ASN A 206 -27.99 -13.41 -12.75
C ASN A 206 -27.06 -14.47 -13.38
N ARG A 207 -25.96 -14.05 -13.99
CA ARG A 207 -24.99 -14.91 -14.69
C ARG A 207 -23.77 -15.22 -13.84
N LEU A 208 -23.40 -14.29 -12.96
CA LEU A 208 -22.24 -14.35 -12.09
C LEU A 208 -22.71 -14.31 -10.63
N PRO A 209 -22.91 -15.48 -9.98
CA PRO A 209 -23.49 -15.55 -8.64
C PRO A 209 -22.74 -14.74 -7.58
N HIS A 210 -21.42 -14.62 -7.71
CA HIS A 210 -20.60 -13.85 -6.78
C HIS A 210 -20.95 -12.36 -6.76
N LEU A 211 -21.53 -11.81 -7.84
CA LEU A 211 -22.02 -10.43 -7.89
C LEU A 211 -23.38 -10.25 -7.18
N LYS A 212 -24.16 -11.31 -6.95
CA LYS A 212 -25.41 -11.20 -6.18
C LYS A 212 -25.16 -10.99 -4.70
N THR A 213 -24.06 -11.55 -4.21
CA THR A 213 -23.64 -11.48 -2.81
C THR A 213 -22.55 -10.44 -2.58
N CYS A 214 -22.17 -9.65 -3.59
CA CYS A 214 -21.11 -8.67 -3.43
C CYS A 214 -21.61 -7.46 -2.63
N GLN A 215 -20.72 -6.87 -1.86
CA GLN A 215 -20.96 -5.61 -1.19
C GLN A 215 -20.38 -4.47 -2.02
N TYR A 216 -21.17 -3.42 -2.23
CA TYR A 216 -20.73 -2.18 -2.85
C TYR A 216 -20.62 -1.12 -1.76
N ASP A 217 -19.43 -0.55 -1.62
CA ASP A 217 -19.16 0.50 -0.65
C ASP A 217 -18.59 1.75 -1.33
N GLU A 218 -18.88 2.92 -0.76
CA GLU A 218 -18.45 4.23 -1.27
C GLU A 218 -17.48 4.91 -0.31
N HIS A 219 -16.56 5.70 -0.84
CA HIS A 219 -15.61 6.51 -0.06
C HIS A 219 -14.80 5.71 0.96
N ILE A 220 -14.19 4.62 0.49
CA ILE A 220 -13.55 3.61 1.32
C ILE A 220 -12.11 3.97 1.63
N LEU A 221 -11.80 4.14 2.91
CA LEU A 221 -10.44 4.32 3.41
C LEU A 221 -9.68 3.01 3.38
N VAL A 222 -8.55 3.00 2.68
CA VAL A 222 -7.56 1.94 2.72
C VAL A 222 -6.28 2.49 3.34
N ARG A 223 -5.75 1.75 4.32
CA ARG A 223 -4.53 2.09 5.03
C ARG A 223 -3.69 0.84 5.23
N SER A 224 -2.43 0.91 4.86
CA SER A 224 -1.49 -0.18 5.05
C SER A 224 -0.11 0.31 5.48
N LEU A 225 0.65 -0.60 6.06
CA LEU A 225 2.04 -0.42 6.39
C LEU A 225 2.83 -1.62 5.90
N TRP A 226 4.06 -1.38 5.45
CA TRP A 226 5.01 -2.44 5.15
C TRP A 226 6.43 -1.93 5.32
N ASP A 227 7.37 -2.84 5.50
CA ASP A 227 8.79 -2.51 5.61
C ASP A 227 9.48 -2.81 4.28
N ARG A 228 10.27 -1.85 3.77
CA ARG A 228 11.01 -1.98 2.51
C ARG A 228 12.50 -1.88 2.76
N HIS A 229 13.21 -2.95 2.45
CA HIS A 229 14.68 -2.97 2.48
C HIS A 229 15.29 -2.10 1.37
N GLY A 230 16.51 -1.61 1.61
CA GLY A 230 17.32 -0.86 0.62
C GLY A 230 17.10 0.65 0.59
N ILE A 231 16.25 1.20 1.47
CA ILE A 231 16.13 2.64 1.67
C ILE A 231 16.94 3.03 2.90
N GLU A 232 18.01 3.81 2.70
CA GLU A 232 18.90 4.22 3.81
C GLU A 232 18.15 5.11 4.82
N ARG A 233 18.15 4.69 6.11
CA ARG A 233 17.77 5.57 7.22
C ARG A 233 18.93 6.48 7.60
N LYS A 234 18.63 7.73 8.00
CA LYS A 234 19.65 8.62 8.60
C LYS A 234 20.24 7.93 9.83
N ARG A 235 21.56 7.75 9.84
CA ARG A 235 22.32 7.17 10.96
C ARG A 235 21.98 7.93 12.25
N ARG A 236 21.45 7.25 13.25
CA ARG A 236 21.39 7.78 14.62
C ARG A 236 22.70 7.39 15.29
N LYS A 237 23.61 8.35 15.48
CA LYS A 237 24.74 8.19 16.39
C LYS A 237 24.16 8.26 17.81
N PHE A 238 24.07 7.13 18.50
CA PHE A 238 23.80 7.13 19.93
C PHE A 238 25.14 7.31 20.65
N THR A 239 25.46 8.55 21.02
CA THR A 239 26.57 8.85 21.94
C THR A 239 26.06 8.68 23.37
N SER A 240 26.19 7.46 23.88
CA SER A 240 26.08 7.13 25.29
C SER A 240 26.99 5.93 25.52
N ASP A 241 28.05 6.13 26.30
CA ASP A 241 29.13 5.20 26.65
C ASP A 241 30.21 4.88 25.60
N SER A 242 31.45 4.94 26.09
CA SER A 242 32.71 4.80 25.37
C SER A 242 33.00 3.42 24.77
N ASP A 243 32.10 2.43 24.95
CA ASP A 243 32.31 1.05 24.50
C ASP A 243 31.21 0.52 23.56
N ILE A 244 30.34 1.38 23.02
CA ILE A 244 29.20 0.92 22.21
C ILE A 244 29.45 1.08 20.70
N LEU A 245 29.58 -0.09 20.05
CA LEU A 245 29.72 -0.31 18.62
C LEU A 245 28.80 0.59 17.76
N LEU A 246 29.42 1.30 16.81
CA LEU A 246 28.76 1.98 15.70
C LEU A 246 28.20 0.94 14.72
N PHE A 247 26.92 0.59 14.83
CA PHE A 247 26.28 -0.28 13.85
C PHE A 247 25.97 0.50 12.57
N ASP A 248 26.56 0.04 11.48
CA ASP A 248 26.37 0.56 10.13
C ASP A 248 25.39 -0.35 9.37
N THR A 249 24.12 -0.33 9.77
CA THR A 249 23.10 -1.17 9.14
C THR A 249 22.18 -0.33 8.25
N VAL A 250 22.09 -0.69 6.97
CA VAL A 250 20.94 -0.36 6.11
C VAL A 250 19.71 -0.95 6.78
N GLN A 251 18.89 -0.10 7.40
CA GLN A 251 17.68 -0.52 8.09
C GLN A 251 16.50 -0.49 7.12
N ASP A 252 15.60 -1.46 7.24
CA ASP A 252 14.34 -1.46 6.49
C ASP A 252 13.58 -0.17 6.76
N GLN A 253 13.11 0.52 5.72
CA GLN A 253 12.32 1.72 5.89
C GLN A 253 10.86 1.35 5.94
N ARG A 254 10.17 1.77 7.00
CA ARG A 254 8.71 1.62 7.06
C ARG A 254 8.08 2.54 6.04
N ILE A 255 7.15 2.00 5.28
CA ILE A 255 6.34 2.70 4.31
C ILE A 255 4.89 2.65 4.81
N ILE A 256 4.22 3.79 4.78
CA ILE A 256 2.80 3.92 5.09
C ILE A 256 2.12 4.46 3.85
N SER A 257 1.01 3.85 3.47
CA SER A 257 0.13 4.39 2.45
C SER A 257 -1.30 4.44 2.98
N GLU A 258 -1.94 5.57 2.74
CA GLU A 258 -3.29 5.87 3.16
C GLU A 258 -3.98 6.59 2.00
N GLY A 259 -5.17 6.14 1.62
CA GLY A 259 -5.93 6.76 0.55
C GLY A 259 -7.35 6.24 0.49
N TYR A 260 -8.13 6.83 -0.40
CA TYR A 260 -9.56 6.54 -0.53
C TYR A 260 -9.87 5.96 -1.91
N PHE A 261 -10.63 4.87 -1.92
CA PHE A 261 -11.35 4.42 -3.10
C PHE A 261 -12.71 5.13 -3.14
N GLN A 262 -13.14 5.59 -4.31
CA GLN A 262 -14.43 6.22 -4.49
C GLN A 262 -15.54 5.19 -4.39
N ALA A 263 -15.29 4.02 -4.96
CA ALA A 263 -16.15 2.87 -4.85
C ALA A 263 -15.31 1.60 -4.76
N MET A 264 -15.85 0.60 -4.07
CA MET A 264 -15.23 -0.71 -3.95
C MET A 264 -16.33 -1.78 -4.03
N LEU A 265 -16.12 -2.78 -4.87
CA LEU A 265 -16.89 -4.02 -4.85
C LEU A 265 -16.09 -5.08 -4.10
N ARG A 266 -16.71 -5.73 -3.12
CA ARG A 266 -16.13 -6.79 -2.32
C ARG A 266 -16.96 -8.07 -2.38
N THR A 267 -16.32 -9.21 -2.22
CA THR A 267 -16.93 -10.54 -2.28
C THR A 267 -16.52 -11.39 -1.09
N HIS A 268 -17.31 -12.42 -0.81
CA HIS A 268 -17.05 -13.39 0.26
C HIS A 268 -15.89 -14.36 -0.05
N GLN A 269 -15.49 -14.46 -1.32
CA GLN A 269 -14.38 -15.31 -1.77
C GLN A 269 -13.31 -14.47 -2.47
N PRO A 270 -12.03 -14.87 -2.36
CA PRO A 270 -10.94 -14.23 -3.09
C PRO A 270 -11.05 -14.48 -4.59
N LEU A 271 -10.52 -13.55 -5.37
CA LEU A 271 -10.33 -13.75 -6.80
C LEU A 271 -9.32 -14.90 -7.06
N PRO A 272 -9.51 -15.68 -8.13
CA PRO A 272 -8.49 -16.62 -8.56
C PRO A 272 -7.21 -15.87 -8.95
N PHE A 273 -6.05 -16.51 -8.73
CA PHE A 273 -4.78 -15.94 -9.17
C PHE A 273 -4.72 -15.90 -10.71
N TYR A 274 -4.20 -14.80 -11.26
CA TYR A 274 -3.95 -14.67 -12.69
C TYR A 274 -2.73 -15.47 -13.13
N VAL A 275 -1.69 -15.41 -12.30
CA VAL A 275 -0.38 -16.01 -12.55
C VAL A 275 0.05 -16.75 -11.27
N PRO A 276 0.51 -18.01 -11.35
CA PRO A 276 1.06 -18.72 -10.21
C PRO A 276 2.23 -17.95 -9.58
N ARG A 277 2.42 -18.13 -8.26
CA ARG A 277 3.48 -17.43 -7.52
C ARG A 277 4.88 -17.68 -8.07
N ASP A 278 5.14 -18.92 -8.49
CA ASP A 278 6.45 -19.38 -8.97
C ASP A 278 6.58 -19.29 -10.50
N ASP A 279 5.63 -18.64 -11.17
CA ASP A 279 5.69 -18.41 -12.60
C ASP A 279 6.88 -17.52 -12.99
N GLY A 280 7.40 -17.72 -14.19
CA GLY A 280 8.51 -16.92 -14.73
C GLY A 280 8.21 -15.42 -14.70
N ILE A 281 6.98 -14.99 -14.99
CA ILE A 281 6.61 -13.56 -14.94
C ILE A 281 6.77 -12.98 -13.53
N SER A 282 6.49 -13.78 -12.49
CA SER A 282 6.60 -13.37 -11.08
C SER A 282 8.04 -13.37 -10.56
N VAL A 283 8.91 -14.23 -11.11
CA VAL A 283 10.25 -14.51 -10.54
C VAL A 283 11.41 -14.00 -11.41
N SER A 284 11.25 -13.95 -12.74
CA SER A 284 12.35 -13.66 -13.68
C SER A 284 12.72 -12.18 -13.76
N SER A 285 11.78 -11.30 -13.46
CA SER A 285 12.02 -9.87 -13.57
C SER A 285 12.96 -9.37 -12.47
N PRO A 286 14.02 -8.63 -12.83
CA PRO A 286 14.93 -8.08 -11.84
C PRO A 286 14.15 -7.14 -10.91
N ALA A 287 14.43 -7.23 -9.61
CA ALA A 287 13.80 -6.34 -8.64
C ALA A 287 14.08 -4.87 -9.05
N PRO A 288 13.07 -3.98 -9.03
CA PRO A 288 13.29 -2.57 -9.33
C PRO A 288 14.39 -2.02 -8.42
N GLN A 289 15.26 -1.19 -8.98
CA GLN A 289 16.37 -0.56 -8.26
C GLN A 289 16.06 0.91 -7.98
N LEU A 290 16.44 1.37 -6.79
CA LEU A 290 16.28 2.76 -6.39
C LEU A 290 17.48 3.57 -6.89
N LYS A 291 17.26 4.45 -7.87
CA LYS A 291 18.32 5.29 -8.46
C LYS A 291 18.75 6.43 -7.53
N PHE A 292 17.81 7.01 -6.79
CA PHE A 292 18.01 8.21 -5.97
C PHE A 292 17.42 8.07 -4.58
N ARG A 293 17.76 8.96 -3.65
CA ARG A 293 17.14 8.97 -2.32
C ARG A 293 15.64 9.30 -2.41
N PRO A 294 14.79 8.79 -1.49
CA PRO A 294 13.36 9.09 -1.47
C PRO A 294 13.02 10.58 -1.49
N SER A 295 13.87 11.42 -0.90
CA SER A 295 13.73 12.88 -0.91
C SER A 295 13.68 13.47 -2.31
N VAL A 296 14.42 12.90 -3.27
CA VAL A 296 14.41 13.36 -4.67
C VAL A 296 13.03 13.17 -5.29
N TYR A 297 12.32 12.11 -4.91
CA TYR A 297 10.96 11.82 -5.37
C TYR A 297 9.87 12.57 -4.58
N GLY A 298 10.22 13.61 -3.82
CA GLY A 298 9.26 14.38 -3.01
C GLY A 298 8.91 13.77 -1.66
N HIS A 299 9.58 12.69 -1.24
CA HIS A 299 9.36 12.03 0.06
C HIS A 299 10.42 12.42 1.09
N GLU A 300 10.62 13.72 1.29
CA GLU A 300 11.70 14.26 2.14
C GLU A 300 11.47 14.05 3.64
N LYS A 301 10.21 14.15 4.07
CA LYS A 301 9.85 14.14 5.48
C LYS A 301 9.57 12.71 5.93
N VAL A 302 10.58 12.08 6.51
CA VAL A 302 10.35 10.90 7.35
C VAL A 302 9.61 11.38 8.59
N GLN A 303 8.30 11.10 8.62
CA GLN A 303 7.46 11.49 9.75
C GLN A 303 7.53 10.38 10.79
N LYS A 304 7.62 10.77 12.06
CA LYS A 304 7.22 9.86 13.13
C LYS A 304 5.69 9.90 13.11
N LYS A 305 5.08 8.81 12.66
CA LYS A 305 3.64 8.67 12.56
C LYS A 305 3.27 7.36 13.21
N LYS A 306 2.45 7.44 14.25
CA LYS A 306 1.69 6.28 14.73
C LYS A 306 0.49 6.14 13.81
N ILE A 307 0.27 4.95 13.27
CA ILE A 307 -0.98 4.67 12.59
C ILE A 307 -1.93 4.03 13.59
N ASP A 308 -3.21 4.34 13.49
CA ASP A 308 -4.19 3.82 14.44
C ASP A 308 -4.64 2.40 14.09
N SER A 309 -4.54 2.03 12.81
CA SER A 309 -5.06 0.77 12.27
C SER A 309 -4.47 0.45 10.90
N ILE A 310 -4.60 -0.81 10.49
CA ILE A 310 -4.48 -1.28 9.11
C ILE A 310 -5.91 -1.54 8.62
N LEU A 311 -6.30 -1.00 7.48
CA LEU A 311 -7.67 -1.04 6.97
C LEU A 311 -7.68 -1.47 5.50
N ALA A 312 -8.36 -2.58 5.22
CA ALA A 312 -8.58 -3.09 3.87
C ALA A 312 -9.87 -2.56 3.21
N GLY A 313 -10.48 -1.54 3.83
CA GLY A 313 -11.77 -0.98 3.41
C GLY A 313 -12.99 -1.57 4.10
N HIS A 314 -12.79 -2.45 5.08
CA HIS A 314 -13.83 -3.09 5.88
C HIS A 314 -13.33 -3.38 7.30
N GLN A 315 -14.24 -3.76 8.20
CA GLN A 315 -13.90 -4.25 9.53
C GLN A 315 -13.55 -5.74 9.46
N LEU A 316 -12.68 -6.21 10.36
CA LEU A 316 -12.34 -7.63 10.47
C LEU A 316 -13.60 -8.45 10.82
N GLY A 317 -13.84 -9.55 10.10
CA GLY A 317 -15.04 -10.39 10.28
C GLY A 317 -16.25 -9.98 9.42
N ASP A 318 -16.11 -8.95 8.57
CA ASP A 318 -17.10 -8.64 7.54
C ASP A 318 -17.26 -9.85 6.59
N PRO A 319 -18.46 -10.25 6.16
CA PRO A 319 -18.64 -11.43 5.32
C PRO A 319 -18.02 -11.28 3.90
N CYS A 320 -17.73 -10.06 3.46
CA CYS A 320 -17.15 -9.76 2.15
C CYS A 320 -15.73 -9.19 2.29
N GLU A 321 -14.79 -9.94 2.85
CA GLU A 321 -13.42 -9.45 3.11
C GLU A 321 -12.55 -9.27 1.87
N PHE A 322 -12.94 -9.84 0.73
CA PHE A 322 -12.09 -9.90 -0.46
C PHE A 322 -12.46 -8.85 -1.48
N GLY A 323 -11.45 -8.14 -1.98
CA GLY A 323 -11.63 -7.14 -3.01
C GLY A 323 -11.89 -7.73 -4.40
N LEU A 324 -12.92 -7.22 -5.08
CA LEU A 324 -13.20 -7.56 -6.48
C LEU A 324 -12.73 -6.44 -7.42
N VAL A 325 -13.27 -5.23 -7.25
CA VAL A 325 -12.93 -4.06 -8.07
C VAL A 325 -12.87 -2.83 -7.19
N GLY A 326 -11.84 -2.01 -7.36
CA GLY A 326 -11.73 -0.69 -6.73
C GLY A 326 -11.71 0.41 -7.78
N VAL A 327 -12.45 1.49 -7.55
CA VAL A 327 -12.49 2.67 -8.42
C VAL A 327 -11.77 3.83 -7.74
N LEU A 328 -10.82 4.42 -8.46
CA LEU A 328 -10.03 5.57 -8.02
C LEU A 328 -10.38 6.79 -8.87
N SER A 329 -10.64 7.92 -8.22
CA SER A 329 -10.80 9.21 -8.88
C SER A 329 -9.43 9.75 -9.23
N THR A 330 -9.34 10.24 -10.45
CA THR A 330 -8.17 10.95 -10.95
C THR A 330 -8.48 12.43 -11.17
N CYS A 331 -9.60 12.96 -10.68
CA CYS A 331 -10.00 14.36 -10.89
C CYS A 331 -8.87 15.33 -10.45
N ASP A 332 -8.23 15.05 -9.32
CA ASP A 332 -7.15 15.88 -8.78
C ASP A 332 -5.88 15.88 -9.64
N THR A 333 -5.70 14.90 -10.53
CA THR A 333 -4.55 14.82 -11.44
C THR A 333 -4.63 15.81 -12.61
N HIS A 334 -5.77 16.47 -12.81
CA HIS A 334 -5.91 17.49 -13.85
C HIS A 334 -4.91 18.64 -13.64
N SER A 335 -4.75 19.09 -12.40
CA SER A 335 -3.78 20.13 -12.04
C SER A 335 -2.32 19.74 -12.34
N VAL A 336 -2.00 18.45 -12.27
CA VAL A 336 -0.68 17.91 -12.63
C VAL A 336 -0.48 17.94 -14.15
N GLU A 337 -1.53 17.58 -14.90
CA GLU A 337 -1.51 17.60 -16.37
C GLU A 337 -1.28 19.01 -16.92
N GLU A 338 -1.96 20.01 -16.37
CA GLU A 338 -1.79 21.41 -16.80
C GLU A 338 -0.41 21.99 -16.48
N ARG A 339 0.13 21.63 -15.30
CA ARG A 339 1.38 22.22 -14.81
C ARG A 339 2.63 21.55 -15.37
N ILE A 340 2.61 20.23 -15.54
CA ILE A 340 3.82 19.43 -15.87
C ILE A 340 3.67 18.72 -17.22
N GLY A 341 2.44 18.44 -17.66
CA GLY A 341 2.13 17.82 -18.94
C GLY A 341 1.43 16.46 -18.81
N ALA A 342 0.79 16.05 -19.91
CA ALA A 342 -0.05 14.85 -19.99
C ALA A 342 0.69 13.55 -19.69
N GLN A 343 1.96 13.44 -20.10
CA GLN A 343 2.77 12.23 -19.86
C GLN A 343 3.01 12.01 -18.36
N THR A 344 3.48 13.04 -17.65
CA THR A 344 3.70 12.98 -16.20
C THR A 344 2.39 12.71 -15.47
N ALA A 345 1.30 13.37 -15.86
CA ALA A 345 -0.01 13.12 -15.25
C ALA A 345 -0.47 11.66 -15.44
N ARG A 346 -0.23 11.07 -16.61
CA ARG A 346 -0.50 9.65 -16.86
C ARG A 346 0.31 8.74 -15.95
N GLU A 347 1.61 9.00 -15.80
CA GLU A 347 2.49 8.24 -14.90
C GLU A 347 2.07 8.40 -13.43
N CYS A 348 1.64 9.60 -13.04
CA CYS A 348 1.08 9.87 -11.70
C CYS A 348 -0.19 9.03 -11.45
N ARG A 349 -1.10 8.95 -12.42
CA ARG A 349 -2.31 8.10 -12.33
C ARG A 349 -1.95 6.62 -12.19
N GLN A 350 -0.95 6.14 -12.94
CA GLN A 350 -0.45 4.77 -12.81
C GLN A 350 0.21 4.52 -11.44
N ALA A 351 0.98 5.48 -10.93
CA ALA A 351 1.59 5.42 -9.61
C ALA A 351 0.55 5.37 -8.49
N LEU A 352 -0.53 6.16 -8.62
CA LEU A 352 -1.70 6.13 -7.74
C LEU A 352 -2.36 4.75 -7.76
N GLY A 353 -2.70 4.24 -8.94
CA GLY A 353 -3.30 2.91 -9.09
C GLY A 353 -2.44 1.80 -8.47
N LEU A 354 -1.15 1.78 -8.81
CA LEU A 354 -0.19 0.81 -8.26
C LEU A 354 -0.14 0.87 -6.73
N THR A 355 0.02 2.07 -6.16
CA THR A 355 0.16 2.24 -4.71
C THR A 355 -1.13 1.83 -4.00
N MET A 356 -2.28 2.30 -4.47
CA MET A 356 -3.57 2.03 -3.83
C MET A 356 -3.95 0.54 -3.92
N THR A 357 -3.73 -0.10 -5.06
CA THR A 357 -3.97 -1.54 -5.20
C THR A 357 -3.01 -2.35 -4.32
N PHE A 358 -1.72 -2.02 -4.28
CA PHE A 358 -0.77 -2.69 -3.39
C PHE A 358 -1.17 -2.52 -1.92
N SER A 359 -1.51 -1.31 -1.50
CA SER A 359 -1.95 -1.01 -0.14
C SER A 359 -3.20 -1.79 0.25
N TRP A 360 -4.14 -1.91 -0.68
CA TRP A 360 -5.37 -2.67 -0.47
C TRP A 360 -5.09 -4.17 -0.29
N LEU A 361 -4.29 -4.75 -1.18
CA LEU A 361 -3.91 -6.17 -1.10
C LEU A 361 -3.05 -6.47 0.13
N ALA A 362 -2.14 -5.57 0.51
CA ALA A 362 -1.32 -5.70 1.70
C ALA A 362 -2.18 -5.69 2.98
N ALA A 363 -3.17 -4.80 3.05
CA ALA A 363 -4.11 -4.77 4.17
C ALA A 363 -4.99 -6.03 4.21
N GLN A 364 -5.48 -6.52 3.07
CA GLN A 364 -6.22 -7.79 3.01
C GLN A 364 -5.35 -8.97 3.48
N ALA A 365 -4.09 -9.04 3.04
CA ALA A 365 -3.17 -10.09 3.47
C ALA A 365 -2.96 -10.08 4.99
N VAL A 366 -2.80 -8.89 5.58
CA VAL A 366 -2.67 -8.73 7.04
C VAL A 366 -3.92 -9.18 7.79
N ASN A 367 -5.12 -8.94 7.24
CA ASN A 367 -6.37 -9.41 7.83
C ASN A 367 -6.48 -10.95 7.86
N GLN A 368 -5.71 -11.65 7.04
CA GLN A 368 -5.70 -13.12 6.97
C GLN A 368 -4.59 -13.77 7.82
N GLY A 369 -3.85 -12.97 8.60
CA GLY A 369 -2.85 -13.42 9.58
C GLY A 369 -1.41 -13.29 9.14
#